data_AF-A0A3D1R004-F1
#
_entry.id   AF-A0A3D1R004-F1
#
_cell.length_a   1.000
_cell.length_b   1.000
_cell.length_c   1.000
_cell.angle_alpha   90.00
_cell.angle_beta   90.00
_cell.angle_gamma   90.00
#
_symmetry.space_group_name_H-M   'P 1'
#
loop_
_entity.id
_entity.type
_entity.pdbx_description
1 polymer ?
#
loop_
_entity_poly.entity_id
_entity_poly.type
_entity_poly.pdbx_seq_one_letter_code
_entity_poly.pdbx_strand_id
1 'polypeptide(L)'
;GWGDESAVALMLEKVKAKPDLSAGRLAQALVDQAMRNDRLRPKDDISCAVLYFRSPRRLLVMTGPPFSKERDGELVEIALSYPGRKAICGGTTASIISRGLGREVTVDLGDLDPDVPPPSRMEGVDLITEGTLTMAHLAELLEHSGPDVELPPNAVGDLLELMLESDIIEFVVGTRINEAHQDPNIPVQLDLRRNIVKKIAQLLEEKHLKETR
;
A
#
# COMPACT_ATOMS: atom_id res chain seq x y z
N GLY A 1 18.78 -30.50 -3.92
CA GLY A 1 17.33 -30.21 -3.89
C GLY A 1 16.68 -30.97 -2.75
N TRP A 2 15.43 -30.66 -2.42
CA TRP A 2 14.69 -31.30 -1.32
C TRP A 2 13.39 -31.99 -1.78
N GLY A 3 13.23 -32.15 -3.10
CA GLY A 3 12.14 -32.89 -3.74
C GLY A 3 10.82 -32.14 -3.82
N ASP A 4 10.03 -32.48 -4.84
CA ASP A 4 8.74 -31.82 -5.14
C ASP A 4 7.74 -31.97 -3.99
N GLU A 5 7.69 -33.14 -3.35
CA GLU A 5 6.79 -33.41 -2.22
C GLU A 5 7.00 -32.43 -1.06
N SER A 6 8.26 -32.12 -0.76
CA SER A 6 8.59 -31.20 0.33
C SER A 6 8.38 -29.74 -0.07
N ALA A 7 8.56 -29.38 -1.34
CA ALA A 7 8.18 -28.08 -1.87
C ALA A 7 6.66 -27.86 -1.78
N VAL A 8 5.88 -28.89 -2.15
CA VAL A 8 4.41 -28.88 -2.02
C VAL A 8 4.00 -28.76 -0.55
N ALA A 9 4.61 -29.54 0.35
CA ALA A 9 4.30 -29.48 1.78
C ALA A 9 4.52 -28.08 2.36
N LEU A 10 5.64 -27.43 2.04
CA LEU A 10 5.94 -26.06 2.47
C LEU A 10 4.90 -25.06 1.95
N MET A 11 4.52 -25.14 0.68
CA MET A 11 3.53 -24.23 0.09
C MET A 11 2.15 -24.43 0.73
N LEU A 12 1.73 -25.68 0.95
CA LEU A 12 0.48 -25.99 1.63
C LEU A 12 0.47 -25.50 3.08
N GLU A 13 1.58 -25.63 3.80
CA GLU A 13 1.72 -25.11 5.16
C GLU A 13 1.52 -23.58 5.18
N LYS A 14 2.22 -22.86 4.29
CA LYS A 14 2.12 -21.39 4.19
C LYS A 14 0.71 -20.93 3.83
N VAL A 15 0.10 -21.57 2.84
CA VAL A 15 -1.26 -21.25 2.40
C VAL A 15 -2.29 -21.55 3.49
N LYS A 16 -2.16 -22.66 4.23
CA LYS A 16 -3.04 -22.99 5.35
C LYS A 16 -2.88 -22.00 6.52
N ALA A 17 -1.65 -21.60 6.81
CA ALA A 17 -1.36 -20.68 7.90
C ALA A 17 -1.85 -19.25 7.59
N LYS A 18 -1.66 -18.78 6.35
CA LYS A 18 -2.02 -17.42 5.94
C LYS A 18 -2.55 -17.40 4.48
N PRO A 19 -3.85 -17.66 4.27
CA PRO A 19 -4.46 -17.73 2.92
C PRO A 19 -4.41 -16.42 2.12
N ASP A 20 -4.20 -15.29 2.78
CA ASP A 20 -4.07 -13.96 2.20
C ASP A 20 -2.65 -13.61 1.73
N LEU A 21 -1.68 -14.54 1.84
CA LEU A 21 -0.33 -14.33 1.30
C LEU A 21 -0.33 -14.10 -0.22
N SER A 22 0.42 -13.10 -0.69
CA SER A 22 0.55 -12.84 -2.11
C SER A 22 1.30 -13.97 -2.83
N ALA A 23 1.03 -14.14 -4.13
CA ALA A 23 1.78 -15.10 -4.95
C ALA A 23 3.29 -14.79 -4.95
N GLY A 24 3.67 -13.51 -4.95
CA GLY A 24 5.06 -13.07 -4.83
C GLY A 24 5.70 -13.51 -3.50
N ARG A 25 5.00 -13.36 -2.36
CA ARG A 25 5.50 -13.84 -1.05
C ARG A 25 5.64 -15.36 -1.01
N LEU A 26 4.73 -16.10 -1.65
CA LEU A 26 4.84 -17.56 -1.77
C LEU A 26 6.06 -17.96 -2.61
N ALA A 27 6.27 -17.29 -3.75
CA ALA A 27 7.42 -17.52 -4.63
C ALA A 27 8.72 -17.22 -3.88
N GLN A 28 8.82 -16.05 -3.24
CA GLN A 28 9.98 -15.66 -2.42
C GLN A 28 10.23 -16.70 -1.33
N ALA A 29 9.19 -17.15 -0.63
CA ALA A 29 9.38 -18.12 0.44
C ALA A 29 9.87 -19.50 -0.05
N LEU A 30 9.55 -19.89 -1.29
CA LEU A 30 10.10 -21.11 -1.90
C LEU A 30 11.58 -20.91 -2.31
N VAL A 31 11.90 -19.75 -2.89
CA VAL A 31 13.28 -19.36 -3.23
C VAL A 31 14.15 -19.29 -1.98
N ASP A 32 13.68 -18.66 -0.91
CA ASP A 32 14.36 -18.57 0.37
C ASP A 32 14.64 -19.96 0.95
N GLN A 33 13.68 -20.88 0.82
CA GLN A 33 13.89 -22.25 1.27
C GLN A 33 14.95 -22.97 0.42
N ALA A 34 14.99 -22.72 -0.89
CA ALA A 34 16.06 -23.24 -1.75
C ALA A 34 17.42 -22.75 -1.33
N MET A 35 17.54 -21.44 -1.14
CA MET A 35 18.75 -20.79 -0.67
C MET A 35 19.22 -21.37 0.66
N ARG A 36 18.32 -21.56 1.63
CA ARG A 36 18.64 -22.17 2.94
C ARG A 36 19.18 -23.59 2.80
N ASN A 37 18.57 -24.39 1.93
CA ASN A 37 19.04 -25.76 1.67
C ASN A 37 20.44 -25.79 1.05
N ASP A 38 20.84 -24.73 0.35
CA ASP A 38 22.19 -24.50 -0.14
C ASP A 38 23.05 -23.60 0.77
N ARG A 39 22.74 -23.53 2.07
CA ARG A 39 23.51 -22.78 3.08
C ARG A 39 23.62 -21.29 2.75
N LEU A 40 22.51 -20.71 2.26
CA LEU A 40 22.37 -19.31 1.84
C LEU A 40 23.26 -18.89 0.66
N ARG A 41 23.83 -19.86 -0.05
CA ARG A 41 24.63 -19.61 -1.24
C ARG A 41 24.15 -20.50 -2.38
N PRO A 42 23.43 -19.95 -3.38
CA PRO A 42 22.90 -20.74 -4.48
C PRO A 42 24.06 -21.41 -5.24
N LYS A 43 23.88 -22.68 -5.56
CA LYS A 43 24.86 -23.45 -6.34
C LYS A 43 24.62 -23.38 -7.85
N ASP A 44 23.43 -22.92 -8.23
CA ASP A 44 22.96 -22.66 -9.59
C ASP A 44 21.83 -21.62 -9.52
N ASP A 45 21.33 -21.15 -10.67
CA ASP A 45 20.22 -20.20 -10.74
C ASP A 45 18.93 -20.79 -10.14
N ILE A 46 18.21 -20.00 -9.33
CA ILE A 46 16.96 -20.40 -8.68
C ILE A 46 15.84 -19.51 -9.22
N SER A 47 14.85 -20.12 -9.87
CA SER A 47 13.65 -19.43 -10.37
C SER A 47 12.38 -20.08 -9.81
N CYS A 48 11.38 -19.26 -9.51
CA CYS A 48 10.07 -19.72 -9.04
C CYS A 48 8.95 -18.86 -9.62
N ALA A 49 7.89 -19.52 -10.11
CA ALA A 49 6.64 -18.88 -10.50
C ALA A 49 5.49 -19.51 -9.71
N VAL A 50 4.59 -18.67 -9.18
CA VAL A 50 3.42 -19.10 -8.41
C VAL A 50 2.15 -18.52 -9.02
N LEU A 51 1.20 -19.39 -9.36
CA LEU A 51 -0.16 -19.02 -9.70
C LEU A 51 -1.08 -19.40 -8.54
N TYR A 52 -1.70 -18.40 -7.91
CA TYR A 52 -2.53 -18.62 -6.71
C TYR A 52 -3.96 -18.13 -6.93
N PHE A 53 -4.88 -19.09 -7.09
CA PHE A 53 -6.32 -18.82 -7.20
C PHE A 53 -6.91 -18.55 -5.82
N ARG A 54 -7.44 -17.34 -5.60
CA ARG A 54 -8.05 -16.90 -4.33
C ARG A 54 -9.12 -15.83 -4.56
N SER A 55 -9.86 -15.49 -3.51
CA SER A 55 -10.63 -14.26 -3.46
C SER A 55 -9.69 -13.05 -3.51
N PRO A 56 -9.93 -12.06 -4.39
CA PRO A 56 -9.05 -10.88 -4.50
C PRO A 56 -8.97 -10.10 -3.19
N ARG A 57 -7.76 -9.76 -2.78
CA ARG A 57 -7.49 -8.90 -1.63
C ARG A 57 -7.68 -7.45 -2.04
N ARG A 58 -8.40 -6.71 -1.20
CA ARG A 58 -8.88 -5.36 -1.48
C ARG A 58 -8.22 -4.34 -0.57
N LEU A 59 -7.78 -3.23 -1.15
CA LEU A 59 -7.25 -2.07 -0.44
C LEU A 59 -7.97 -0.80 -0.90
N LEU A 60 -8.46 -0.03 0.07
CA LEU A 60 -8.96 1.32 -0.15
C LEU A 60 -7.89 2.33 0.25
N VAL A 61 -7.49 3.20 -0.69
CA VAL A 61 -6.56 4.30 -0.44
C VAL A 61 -7.32 5.62 -0.53
N MET A 62 -7.46 6.31 0.60
CA MET A 62 -8.13 7.60 0.67
C MET A 62 -7.10 8.72 0.77
N THR A 63 -7.20 9.74 -0.08
CA THR A 63 -6.28 10.89 -0.06
C THR A 63 -6.97 12.20 -0.32
N GLY A 64 -6.67 13.21 0.51
CA GLY A 64 -7.28 14.53 0.43
C GLY A 64 -8.73 14.56 0.93
N PRO A 65 -9.18 15.70 1.49
CA PRO A 65 -10.55 15.80 1.99
C PRO A 65 -11.56 16.09 0.85
N PRO A 66 -12.86 15.82 1.07
CA PRO A 66 -13.91 16.14 0.11
C PRO A 66 -13.99 17.65 -0.15
N PHE A 67 -14.49 18.04 -1.34
CA PHE A 67 -14.64 19.44 -1.74
C PHE A 67 -15.31 20.31 -0.66
N SER A 68 -16.42 19.83 -0.09
CA SER A 68 -17.19 20.53 0.93
C SER A 68 -17.37 19.68 2.19
N LYS A 69 -17.65 20.32 3.33
CA LYS A 69 -17.79 19.64 4.63
C LYS A 69 -19.05 18.78 4.72
N GLU A 70 -20.07 19.09 3.95
CA GLU A 70 -21.34 18.35 3.93
C GLU A 70 -21.12 16.93 3.39
N ARG A 71 -20.05 16.71 2.62
CA ARG A 71 -19.66 15.40 2.09
C ARG A 71 -18.67 14.65 2.99
N ASP A 72 -18.31 15.20 4.15
CA ASP A 72 -17.46 14.50 5.12
C ASP A 72 -18.09 13.16 5.54
N GLY A 73 -19.42 13.10 5.67
CA GLY A 73 -20.16 11.88 6.01
C GLY A 73 -20.05 10.78 4.95
N GLU A 74 -20.00 11.14 3.67
CA GLU A 74 -19.81 10.16 2.58
C GLU A 74 -18.43 9.50 2.66
N LEU A 75 -17.38 10.29 2.94
CA LEU A 75 -16.03 9.77 3.12
C LEU A 75 -15.95 8.81 4.32
N VAL A 76 -16.62 9.16 5.43
CA VAL A 76 -16.72 8.30 6.62
C VAL A 76 -17.42 6.99 6.29
N GLU A 77 -18.53 7.04 5.56
CA GLU A 77 -19.30 5.84 5.20
C GLU A 77 -18.52 4.91 4.25
N ILE A 78 -17.81 5.47 3.27
CA ILE A 78 -16.92 4.69 2.39
C ILE A 78 -15.83 4.01 3.23
N ALA A 79 -15.20 4.75 4.14
CA ALA A 79 -14.19 4.19 5.04
C ALA A 79 -14.77 3.08 5.95
N LEU A 80 -15.99 3.24 6.46
CA LEU A 80 -16.60 2.28 7.37
C LEU A 80 -17.04 0.99 6.68
N SER A 81 -17.68 1.12 5.52
CA SER A 81 -18.34 0.01 4.80
C SER A 81 -17.39 -0.83 3.93
N TYR A 82 -16.16 -0.35 3.67
CA TYR A 82 -15.24 -1.02 2.75
C TYR A 82 -14.77 -2.39 3.29
N PRO A 83 -14.98 -3.50 2.53
CA PRO A 83 -14.73 -4.88 2.99
C PRO A 83 -13.26 -5.33 2.84
N GLY A 84 -12.31 -4.42 3.07
CA GLY A 84 -10.88 -4.68 2.88
C GLY A 84 -9.99 -3.83 3.76
N ARG A 85 -8.69 -3.88 3.48
CA ARG A 85 -7.66 -3.05 4.13
C ARG A 85 -7.84 -1.60 3.73
N LYS A 86 -7.40 -0.67 4.59
CA LYS A 86 -7.62 0.77 4.39
C LYS A 86 -6.34 1.54 4.70
N ALA A 87 -5.94 2.41 3.78
CA ALA A 87 -4.88 3.37 3.98
C ALA A 87 -5.43 4.79 3.81
N ILE A 88 -5.04 5.71 4.71
CA ILE A 88 -5.37 7.13 4.59
C ILE A 88 -4.08 7.92 4.39
N CYS A 89 -3.96 8.56 3.24
CA CYS A 89 -2.85 9.46 2.93
C CYS A 89 -3.33 10.91 3.08
N GLY A 90 -3.19 11.49 4.27
CA GLY A 90 -3.64 12.87 4.54
C GLY A 90 -4.10 13.09 5.97
N GLY A 91 -3.43 13.98 6.72
CA GLY A 91 -3.84 14.33 8.09
C GLY A 91 -5.28 14.88 8.19
N THR A 92 -5.69 15.76 7.27
CA THR A 92 -7.06 16.29 7.25
C THR A 92 -8.10 15.22 6.93
N THR A 93 -7.80 14.31 6.01
CA THR A 93 -8.67 13.17 5.67
C THR A 93 -8.81 12.23 6.86
N ALA A 94 -7.70 11.93 7.55
CA ALA A 94 -7.68 11.12 8.76
C ALA A 94 -8.50 11.77 9.88
N SER A 95 -8.38 13.08 10.07
CA SER A 95 -9.14 13.83 11.08
C SER A 95 -10.65 13.79 10.83
N ILE A 96 -11.08 13.90 9.57
CA ILE A 96 -12.51 13.80 9.19
C ILE A 96 -13.05 12.41 9.55
N ILE A 97 -12.33 11.36 9.16
CA ILE A 97 -12.75 9.97 9.39
C ILE A 97 -12.72 9.64 10.90
N SER A 98 -11.65 10.02 11.58
CA SER A 98 -11.49 9.90 13.04
C SER A 98 -12.67 10.51 13.79
N ARG A 99 -13.02 11.76 13.47
CA ARG A 99 -14.15 12.46 14.08
C ARG A 99 -15.48 11.78 13.76
N GLY A 100 -15.69 11.34 12.51
CA GLY A 100 -16.93 10.68 12.10
C GLY A 100 -17.14 9.31 12.75
N LEU A 101 -16.06 8.58 13.02
CA LEU A 101 -16.11 7.25 13.66
C LEU A 101 -15.95 7.30 15.18
N GLY A 102 -15.56 8.44 15.75
CA GLY A 102 -15.24 8.56 17.18
C GLY A 102 -14.00 7.74 17.58
N ARG A 103 -13.01 7.64 16.68
CA ARG A 103 -11.79 6.84 16.89
C ARG A 103 -10.57 7.72 16.92
N GLU A 104 -9.69 7.51 17.89
CA GLU A 104 -8.47 8.33 18.06
C GLU A 104 -7.40 7.97 17.03
N VAL A 105 -6.68 8.99 16.54
CA VAL A 105 -5.49 8.83 15.70
C VAL A 105 -4.26 9.01 16.58
N THR A 106 -3.40 8.00 16.62
CA THR A 106 -2.14 8.03 17.39
C THR A 106 -0.96 8.01 16.44
N VAL A 107 0.00 8.91 16.62
CA VAL A 107 1.25 8.93 15.84
C VAL A 107 2.16 7.79 16.30
N ASP A 108 2.72 7.05 15.34
CA ASP A 108 3.69 6.00 15.60
C ASP A 108 5.10 6.60 15.53
N LEU A 109 5.67 6.92 16.70
CA LEU A 109 7.00 7.53 16.83
C LEU A 109 8.13 6.50 16.82
N GLY A 110 7.97 5.41 16.07
CA GLY A 110 8.95 4.34 15.91
C GLY A 110 10.21 4.78 15.15
N ASP A 111 10.59 4.03 14.11
CA ASP A 111 11.76 4.36 13.29
C ASP A 111 11.55 5.70 12.57
N LEU A 112 12.22 6.74 13.08
CA LEU A 112 12.11 8.10 12.57
C LEU A 112 13.00 8.26 11.34
N ASP A 113 12.37 8.52 10.21
CA ASP A 113 13.02 8.90 8.97
C ASP A 113 13.08 10.45 8.89
N PRO A 114 14.24 11.04 8.55
CA PRO A 114 14.38 12.50 8.47
C PRO A 114 13.58 13.13 7.32
N ASP A 115 13.31 12.38 6.25
CA ASP A 115 12.68 12.86 5.02
C ASP A 115 11.21 12.39 4.91
N VAL A 116 10.82 11.35 5.63
CA VAL A 116 9.46 10.79 5.65
C VAL A 116 8.83 10.95 7.04
N PRO A 117 7.72 11.72 7.17
CA PRO A 117 7.01 11.85 8.44
C PRO A 117 6.54 10.50 8.99
N PRO A 118 6.50 10.32 10.32
CA PRO A 118 6.06 9.08 10.94
C PRO A 118 4.61 8.74 10.57
N PRO A 119 4.28 7.45 10.42
CA PRO A 119 2.90 7.04 10.20
C PRO A 119 2.05 7.28 11.45
N SER A 120 0.74 7.19 11.27
CA SER A 120 -0.23 7.19 12.36
C SER A 120 -1.11 5.94 12.28
N ARG A 121 -1.77 5.61 13.39
CA ARG A 121 -2.67 4.46 13.52
C ARG A 121 -4.03 4.91 14.01
N MET A 122 -5.07 4.18 13.61
CA MET A 122 -6.44 4.35 14.07
C MET A 122 -7.15 3.01 13.93
N GLU A 123 -8.01 2.67 14.89
CA GLU A 123 -8.77 1.42 14.84
C GLU A 123 -9.57 1.30 13.51
N GLY A 124 -9.43 0.16 12.84
CA GLY A 124 -10.10 -0.13 11.57
C GLY A 124 -9.44 0.47 10.33
N VAL A 125 -8.27 1.11 10.47
CA VAL A 125 -7.42 1.58 9.36
C VAL A 125 -6.02 1.00 9.53
N ASP A 126 -5.49 0.41 8.46
CA ASP A 126 -4.20 -0.29 8.48
C ASP A 126 -3.01 0.68 8.55
N LEU A 127 -3.11 1.82 7.86
CA LEU A 127 -2.03 2.80 7.78
C LEU A 127 -2.57 4.22 7.57
N ILE A 128 -2.01 5.19 8.30
CA ILE A 128 -2.25 6.61 8.06
C ILE A 128 -0.90 7.29 7.82
N THR A 129 -0.80 8.11 6.77
CA THR A 129 0.42 8.83 6.39
C THR A 129 0.14 10.33 6.20
N GLU A 130 1.20 11.13 6.01
CA GLU A 130 1.10 12.60 5.86
C GLU A 130 0.19 13.00 4.70
N GLY A 131 0.30 12.32 3.55
CA GLY A 131 -0.49 12.60 2.36
C GLY A 131 0.33 12.65 1.09
N THR A 132 0.33 13.81 0.43
CA THR A 132 0.88 13.96 -0.92
C THR A 132 2.38 13.71 -0.95
N LEU A 133 3.11 14.06 0.11
CA LEU A 133 4.56 13.84 0.19
C LEU A 133 4.90 12.34 0.16
N THR A 134 4.27 11.56 1.03
CA THR A 134 4.46 10.10 1.08
C THR A 134 4.08 9.45 -0.26
N MET A 135 3.00 9.91 -0.90
CA MET A 135 2.60 9.39 -2.21
C MET A 135 3.57 9.79 -3.33
N ALA A 136 4.19 10.97 -3.27
CA ALA A 136 5.20 11.37 -4.24
C ALA A 136 6.44 10.47 -4.17
N HIS A 137 6.97 10.25 -2.96
CA HIS A 137 8.10 9.32 -2.75
C HIS A 137 7.75 7.88 -3.15
N LEU A 138 6.52 7.43 -2.88
CA LEU A 138 6.03 6.13 -3.34
C LEU A 138 6.04 6.02 -4.87
N ALA A 139 5.58 7.06 -5.57
CA ALA A 139 5.55 7.08 -7.03
C ALA A 139 6.97 7.03 -7.62
N GLU A 140 7.92 7.74 -7.02
CA GLU A 140 9.34 7.68 -7.39
C GLU A 140 9.92 6.30 -7.14
N LEU A 141 9.64 5.70 -5.97
CA LEU A 141 10.08 4.36 -5.63
C LEU A 141 9.54 3.33 -6.64
N LEU A 142 8.24 3.33 -6.94
CA LEU A 142 7.63 2.44 -7.95
C LEU A 142 8.22 2.65 -9.36
N GLU A 143 8.55 3.88 -9.73
CA GLU A 143 9.10 4.19 -11.05
C GLU A 143 10.53 3.65 -11.23
N HIS A 144 11.36 3.76 -10.20
CA HIS A 144 12.77 3.36 -10.27
C HIS A 144 13.02 1.91 -9.82
N SER A 145 12.02 1.27 -9.20
CA SER A 145 12.15 -0.09 -8.72
C SER A 145 11.85 -1.14 -9.79
N GLY A 146 12.59 -2.24 -9.69
CA GLY A 146 12.34 -3.47 -10.44
C GLY A 146 11.28 -4.35 -9.76
N PRO A 147 11.14 -5.61 -10.22
CA PRO A 147 10.22 -6.58 -9.62
C PRO A 147 10.46 -6.80 -8.11
N ASP A 148 11.73 -6.73 -7.71
CA ASP A 148 12.20 -6.90 -6.34
C ASP A 148 12.50 -5.54 -5.70
N VAL A 149 11.45 -4.76 -5.46
CA VAL A 149 11.59 -3.48 -4.75
C VAL A 149 11.95 -3.72 -3.29
N GLU A 150 13.05 -3.11 -2.84
CA GLU A 150 13.39 -3.08 -1.42
C GLU A 150 12.45 -2.10 -0.71
N LEU A 151 11.78 -2.58 0.33
CA LEU A 151 10.84 -1.79 1.11
C LEU A 151 11.62 -0.95 2.13
N PRO A 152 11.62 0.39 2.03
CA PRO A 152 12.25 1.21 3.05
C PRO A 152 11.51 1.05 4.39
N PRO A 153 12.19 1.05 5.54
CA PRO A 153 11.57 0.88 6.85
C PRO A 153 10.90 2.19 7.33
N ASN A 154 9.96 2.71 6.54
CA ASN A 154 9.23 3.96 6.81
C ASN A 154 7.82 3.91 6.20
N ALA A 155 7.03 4.98 6.38
CA ALA A 155 5.65 5.06 5.92
C ALA A 155 5.47 4.88 4.39
N VAL A 156 6.51 5.14 3.58
CA VAL A 156 6.48 4.90 2.13
C VAL A 156 6.55 3.40 1.86
N GLY A 157 7.45 2.69 2.54
CA GLY A 157 7.59 1.23 2.41
C GLY A 157 6.39 0.49 2.95
N ASP A 158 5.82 0.93 4.08
CA ASP A 158 4.57 0.38 4.62
C ASP A 158 3.42 0.51 3.61
N LEU A 159 3.29 1.68 2.98
CA LEU A 159 2.25 1.92 1.97
C LEU A 159 2.48 1.08 0.71
N LEU A 160 3.73 0.94 0.27
CA LEU A 160 4.08 0.08 -0.85
C LEU A 160 3.78 -1.39 -0.54
N GLU A 161 4.14 -1.86 0.65
CA GLU A 161 3.86 -3.22 1.10
C GLU A 161 2.35 -3.50 1.06
N LEU A 162 1.52 -2.60 1.60
CA LEU A 162 0.06 -2.69 1.53
C LEU A 162 -0.44 -2.87 0.09
N MET A 163 0.07 -2.07 -0.84
CA MET A 163 -0.33 -2.11 -2.25
C MET A 163 0.14 -3.41 -2.93
N LEU A 164 1.38 -3.85 -2.69
CA LEU A 164 1.91 -5.10 -3.25
C LEU A 164 1.21 -6.34 -2.67
N GLU A 165 0.76 -6.26 -1.42
CA GLU A 165 -0.06 -7.27 -0.76
C GLU A 165 -1.55 -7.17 -1.09
N SER A 166 -1.95 -6.32 -2.04
CA SER A 166 -3.32 -6.21 -2.52
C SER A 166 -3.43 -6.68 -3.97
N ASP A 167 -4.63 -7.06 -4.38
CA ASP A 167 -4.92 -7.49 -5.76
C ASP A 167 -5.76 -6.42 -6.48
N ILE A 168 -6.73 -5.84 -5.78
CA ILE A 168 -7.56 -4.71 -6.22
C ILE A 168 -7.30 -3.52 -5.29
N ILE A 169 -7.00 -2.37 -5.86
CA ILE A 169 -6.71 -1.13 -5.12
C ILE A 169 -7.66 -0.03 -5.60
N GLU A 170 -8.48 0.49 -4.69
CA GLU A 170 -9.49 1.50 -4.98
C GLU A 170 -9.05 2.84 -4.39
N PHE A 171 -9.00 3.89 -5.21
CA PHE A 171 -8.55 5.21 -4.79
C PHE A 171 -9.73 6.18 -4.61
N VAL A 172 -9.85 6.75 -3.41
CA VAL A 172 -10.76 7.87 -3.14
C VAL A 172 -9.94 9.15 -3.06
N VAL A 173 -10.03 9.96 -4.10
CA VAL A 173 -9.27 11.20 -4.23
C VAL A 173 -10.16 12.40 -3.92
N GLY A 174 -9.94 13.00 -2.75
CA GLY A 174 -10.58 14.23 -2.32
C GLY A 174 -10.28 15.40 -3.23
N THR A 175 -11.29 16.24 -3.43
CA THR A 175 -11.31 17.34 -4.41
C THR A 175 -11.18 18.72 -3.79
N ARG A 176 -10.98 18.84 -2.47
CA ARG A 176 -10.75 20.14 -1.84
C ARG A 176 -9.47 20.78 -2.37
N ILE A 177 -9.58 22.02 -2.80
CA ILE A 177 -8.46 22.89 -3.15
C ILE A 177 -8.09 23.66 -1.89
N ASN A 178 -6.79 23.82 -1.63
CA ASN A 178 -6.32 24.60 -0.50
C ASN A 178 -6.42 26.09 -0.85
N GLU A 179 -7.36 26.80 -0.24
CA GLU A 179 -7.69 28.22 -0.52
C GLU A 179 -6.51 29.18 -0.24
N ALA A 180 -5.48 28.71 0.49
CA ALA A 180 -4.28 29.47 0.80
C ALA A 180 -3.31 29.66 -0.39
N HIS A 181 -3.51 28.96 -1.51
CA HIS A 181 -2.66 29.08 -2.70
C HIS A 181 -3.36 29.91 -3.78
N GLN A 182 -3.14 31.23 -3.76
CA GLN A 182 -3.57 32.18 -4.80
C GLN A 182 -2.49 32.45 -5.87
N ASP A 183 -1.37 31.72 -5.86
CA ASP A 183 -0.30 31.90 -6.86
C ASP A 183 -0.62 31.09 -8.13
N PRO A 184 -0.91 31.76 -9.27
CA PRO A 184 -1.25 31.10 -10.53
C PRO A 184 -0.08 30.33 -11.17
N ASN A 185 1.16 30.48 -10.69
CA ASN A 185 2.33 29.76 -11.21
C ASN A 185 2.59 28.42 -10.51
N ILE A 186 1.89 28.14 -9.40
CA ILE A 186 2.05 26.89 -8.65
C ILE A 186 0.93 25.93 -9.10
N PRO A 187 1.26 24.69 -9.51
CA PRO A 187 0.25 23.70 -9.85
C PRO A 187 -0.76 23.57 -8.71
N VAL A 188 -2.05 23.62 -9.04
CA VAL A 188 -3.12 23.47 -8.04
C VAL A 188 -2.87 22.15 -7.30
N GLN A 189 -2.83 22.17 -5.96
CA GLN A 189 -2.54 20.97 -5.15
C GLN A 189 -3.43 19.76 -5.53
N LEU A 190 -4.65 20.03 -5.98
CA LEU A 190 -5.57 19.00 -6.48
C LEU A 190 -5.03 18.30 -7.74
N ASP A 191 -4.47 19.04 -8.67
CA ASP A 191 -3.91 18.50 -9.91
C ASP A 191 -2.66 17.67 -9.61
N LEU A 192 -1.80 18.14 -8.71
CA LEU A 192 -0.66 17.37 -8.23
C LEU A 192 -1.09 16.03 -7.63
N ARG A 193 -2.06 16.04 -6.69
CA ARG A 193 -2.58 14.83 -6.07
C ARG A 193 -3.15 13.85 -7.10
N ARG A 194 -3.98 14.33 -8.02
CA ARG A 194 -4.57 13.52 -9.09
C ARG A 194 -3.50 12.90 -10.00
N ASN A 195 -2.49 13.67 -10.36
CA ASN A 195 -1.41 13.19 -11.22
C ASN A 195 -0.56 12.14 -10.52
N ILE A 196 -0.25 12.33 -9.24
CA ILE A 196 0.48 11.33 -8.43
C ILE A 196 -0.32 10.03 -8.31
N VAL A 197 -1.61 10.10 -7.97
CA VAL A 197 -2.46 8.91 -7.88
C VAL A 197 -2.54 8.16 -9.21
N LYS A 198 -2.72 8.89 -10.33
CA LYS A 198 -2.72 8.29 -11.67
C LYS A 198 -1.39 7.60 -12.00
N LYS A 199 -0.26 8.23 -11.66
CA LYS A 199 1.07 7.65 -11.87
C LYS A 199 1.26 6.38 -11.05
N ILE A 200 0.88 6.39 -9.77
CA ILE A 200 0.94 5.19 -8.90
C ILE A 200 0.06 4.08 -9.48
N ALA A 201 -1.19 4.39 -9.84
CA ALA A 201 -2.12 3.43 -10.40
C ALA A 201 -1.55 2.76 -11.66
N GLN A 202 -1.05 3.56 -12.61
CA GLN A 202 -0.42 3.07 -13.82
C GLN A 202 0.79 2.17 -13.53
N LEU A 203 1.68 2.58 -12.63
CA LEU A 203 2.86 1.77 -12.27
C LEU A 203 2.48 0.43 -11.61
N LEU A 204 1.44 0.42 -10.78
CA LEU A 204 0.95 -0.81 -10.15
C LEU A 204 0.33 -1.78 -11.19
N GLU A 205 -0.40 -1.26 -12.16
CA GLU A 205 -0.97 -2.05 -13.25
C GLU A 205 0.11 -2.62 -14.17
N GLU A 206 1.02 -1.77 -14.66
CA GLU A 206 2.02 -2.13 -15.66
C GLU A 206 3.14 -3.02 -15.09
N LYS A 207 3.62 -2.72 -13.87
CA LYS A 207 4.78 -3.41 -13.29
C LYS A 207 4.41 -4.53 -12.32
N HIS A 208 3.24 -4.44 -11.67
CA HIS A 208 2.88 -5.33 -10.56
C HIS A 208 1.56 -6.07 -10.76
N LEU A 209 0.94 -5.94 -11.95
CA LEU A 209 -0.29 -6.65 -12.35
C LEU A 209 -1.43 -6.47 -11.34
N LYS A 210 -1.54 -5.27 -10.77
CA LYS A 210 -2.64 -4.90 -9.88
C LYS A 210 -3.83 -4.44 -10.71
N GLU A 211 -5.03 -4.56 -10.16
CA GLU A 211 -6.22 -3.89 -10.69
C GLU A 211 -6.44 -2.61 -9.89
N THR A 212 -6.54 -1.46 -10.56
CA THR A 212 -6.82 -0.18 -9.88
C THR A 212 -8.15 0.44 -10.30
N ARG A 213 -8.81 1.17 -9.39
CA ARG A 213 -10.12 1.80 -9.62
C ARG A 213 -10.22 3.16 -8.95
#